data_AF-A0A849Z7E5-F1
#
_entry.id   AF-A0A849Z7E5-F1
#
_cell.length_a   1.000
_cell.length_b   1.000
_cell.length_c   1.000
_cell.angle_alpha   90.00
_cell.angle_beta   90.00
_cell.angle_gamma   90.00
#
_symmetry.space_group_name_H-M   'P 1'
#
loop_
_entity.id
_entity.type
_entity.pdbx_description
1 polymer ?
#
loop_
_entity_poly.entity_id
_entity_poly.type
_entity_poly.pdbx_seq_one_letter_code
_entity_poly.pdbx_strand_id
1 'polypeptide(L)'
;MMLPLLQDLKNGERSGQESVDAMARHFALTPEEIAVRLPSGKQSKFTNRVAWAKSHLKAAGLIDSPRRGVYRLTDRGRTVLEGGPTEINLAFLDRFPEHVVFRGGSGDATATPPAGTGPQRQAVLTDDRTPDDLIEEGVKQLKTALVAELRERVAAMPPALFEQLVVDLLKAMD
;
A
#
# COMPACT_ATOMS: atom_id res chain seq x y z
N MET A 1 -0.62 10.61 -1.72
CA MET A 1 0.50 10.99 -0.81
C MET A 1 1.78 11.53 -1.46
N MET A 2 2.12 11.19 -2.71
CA MET A 2 3.45 11.51 -3.27
C MET A 2 3.67 12.99 -3.63
N LEU A 3 2.67 13.71 -4.16
CA LEU A 3 2.84 15.13 -4.51
C LEU A 3 3.14 16.01 -3.29
N PRO A 4 2.38 15.97 -2.18
CA PRO A 4 2.70 16.76 -0.99
C PRO A 4 4.09 16.48 -0.43
N LEU A 5 4.50 15.21 -0.44
CA LEU A 5 5.83 14.80 0.01
C LEU A 5 6.94 15.40 -0.86
N LEU A 6 6.75 15.38 -2.18
CA LEU A 6 7.69 15.98 -3.12
C LEU A 6 7.77 17.50 -2.96
N GLN A 7 6.62 18.15 -2.68
CA GLN A 7 6.56 19.59 -2.39
C GLN A 7 7.27 19.96 -1.08
N ASP A 8 7.14 19.16 -0.01
CA ASP A 8 7.85 19.44 1.25
C ASP A 8 9.37 19.41 1.08
N LEU A 9 9.89 18.53 0.21
CA LEU A 9 11.33 18.44 -0.10
C LEU A 9 11.88 19.66 -0.87
N LYS A 10 11.03 20.59 -1.33
CA LYS A 10 11.51 21.90 -1.81
C LYS A 10 12.19 22.71 -0.72
N ASN A 11 11.82 22.48 0.55
CA ASN A 11 12.32 23.22 1.71
C ASN A 11 13.70 22.75 2.18
N GLY A 12 14.28 21.75 1.52
CA GLY A 12 15.59 21.20 1.85
C GLY A 12 15.55 19.69 2.10
N GLU A 13 16.66 19.17 2.63
CA GLU A 13 16.76 17.76 2.98
C GLU A 13 15.82 17.41 4.14
N ARG A 14 15.23 16.23 4.11
CA ARG A 14 14.40 15.69 5.19
C ARG A 14 14.87 14.30 5.56
N SER A 15 14.98 14.04 6.86
CA SER A 15 15.06 12.67 7.38
C SER A 15 13.74 11.93 7.16
N GLY A 16 13.80 10.61 7.27
CA GLY A 16 12.61 9.77 7.15
C GLY A 16 11.52 10.13 8.15
N GLN A 17 11.89 10.50 9.39
CA GLN A 17 10.95 10.91 10.44
C GLN A 17 10.37 12.30 10.17
N GLU A 18 11.21 13.26 9.76
CA GLU A 18 10.72 14.60 9.41
C GLU A 18 9.73 14.57 8.24
N SER A 19 9.94 13.68 7.25
CA SER A 19 8.95 13.45 6.20
C SER A 19 7.62 12.91 6.75
N VAL A 20 7.65 12.00 7.72
CA VAL A 20 6.43 11.47 8.35
C VAL A 20 5.70 12.60 9.09
N ASP A 21 6.43 13.38 9.89
CA ASP A 21 5.84 14.48 10.66
C ASP A 21 5.28 15.58 9.74
N ALA A 22 5.98 15.91 8.66
CA ALA A 22 5.51 16.88 7.67
C ALA A 22 4.23 16.40 6.98
N MET A 23 4.17 15.12 6.60
CA MET A 23 2.96 14.55 5.99
C MET A 23 1.81 14.47 6.99
N ALA A 24 2.07 14.11 8.25
CA ALA A 24 1.04 14.08 9.29
C ALA A 24 0.41 15.47 9.48
N ARG A 25 1.22 16.52 9.51
CA ARG A 25 0.73 17.92 9.56
C ARG A 25 -0.04 18.30 8.30
N HIS A 26 0.44 17.93 7.12
CA HIS A 26 -0.21 18.23 5.85
C HIS A 26 -1.63 17.62 5.76
N PHE A 27 -1.79 16.38 6.23
CA PHE A 27 -3.08 15.68 6.24
C PHE A 27 -3.90 15.92 7.53
N ALA A 28 -3.42 16.78 8.43
CA ALA A 28 -4.06 17.10 9.71
C ALA A 28 -4.45 15.86 10.54
N LEU A 29 -3.56 14.86 10.59
CA LEU A 29 -3.82 13.59 11.27
C LEU A 29 -3.69 13.71 12.79
N THR A 30 -4.54 12.99 13.51
CA THR A 30 -4.44 12.89 14.97
C THR A 30 -3.38 11.86 15.41
N PRO A 31 -2.89 11.92 16.66
CA PRO A 31 -1.96 10.92 17.19
C PRO A 31 -2.51 9.49 17.11
N GLU A 32 -3.82 9.33 17.30
CA GLU A 32 -4.51 8.03 17.23
C GLU A 32 -4.51 7.47 15.81
N GLU A 33 -4.75 8.32 14.81
CA GLU A 33 -4.72 7.93 13.39
C GLU A 33 -3.29 7.54 12.95
N ILE A 34 -2.29 8.25 13.44
CA ILE A 34 -0.87 7.93 13.18
C ILE A 34 -0.45 6.64 13.88
N ALA A 35 -1.03 6.33 15.05
CA ALA A 35 -0.70 5.16 15.85
C ALA A 35 -1.28 3.84 15.31
N VAL A 36 -2.22 3.89 14.35
CA VAL A 36 -2.81 2.69 13.74
C VAL A 36 -1.72 1.80 13.14
N ARG A 37 -1.55 0.59 13.71
CA ARG A 37 -0.53 -0.38 13.32
C ARG A 37 -0.97 -1.22 12.12
N LEU A 38 0.01 -1.66 11.34
CA LEU A 38 -0.16 -2.81 10.46
C LEU A 38 -0.42 -4.08 11.30
N PRO A 39 -1.08 -5.11 10.76
CA PRO A 39 -1.27 -6.40 11.44
C PRO A 39 0.04 -7.05 11.90
N SER A 40 1.16 -6.75 11.23
CA SER A 40 2.49 -7.21 11.62
C SER A 40 3.02 -6.58 12.92
N GLY A 41 2.38 -5.51 13.42
CA GLY A 41 2.76 -4.78 14.64
C GLY A 41 4.01 -3.90 14.52
N LYS A 42 4.85 -4.10 13.49
CA LYS A 42 6.17 -3.48 13.38
C LYS A 42 6.14 -1.98 13.08
N GLN A 43 5.21 -1.52 12.24
CA GLN A 43 5.10 -0.13 11.79
C GLN A 43 3.63 0.33 11.82
N SER A 44 3.43 1.65 11.91
CA SER A 44 2.10 2.21 11.65
C SER A 44 1.79 2.20 10.16
N LYS A 45 0.50 2.12 9.82
CA LYS A 45 0.02 2.16 8.43
C LYS A 45 0.49 3.44 7.75
N PHE A 46 0.39 4.57 8.45
CA PHE A 46 0.80 5.86 7.93
C PHE A 46 2.32 5.95 7.64
N THR A 47 3.17 5.49 8.57
CA THR A 47 4.62 5.48 8.36
C THR A 47 5.00 4.58 7.19
N ASN A 48 4.36 3.40 7.05
CA ASN A 48 4.60 2.50 5.91
C ASN A 48 4.25 3.18 4.59
N ARG A 49 3.09 3.85 4.55
CA ARG A 49 2.61 4.64 3.42
C ARG A 49 3.63 5.71 2.99
N VAL A 50 4.13 6.52 3.93
CA VAL A 50 5.17 7.53 3.63
C VAL A 50 6.47 6.88 3.13
N ALA A 51 6.84 5.70 3.65
CA ALA A 51 8.02 4.95 3.19
C ALA A 51 7.88 4.48 1.73
N TRP A 52 6.72 3.98 1.35
CA TRP A 52 6.43 3.58 -0.04
C TRP A 52 6.39 4.77 -0.99
N ALA A 53 5.78 5.89 -0.59
CA ALA A 53 5.82 7.13 -1.38
C ALA A 53 7.26 7.56 -1.70
N LYS A 54 8.15 7.55 -0.70
CA LYS A 54 9.59 7.82 -0.92
C LYS A 54 10.24 6.83 -1.87
N SER A 55 9.93 5.54 -1.73
CA SER A 55 10.48 4.49 -2.58
C SER A 55 10.10 4.68 -4.05
N HIS A 56 8.83 4.98 -4.33
CA HIS A 56 8.35 5.27 -5.68
C HIS A 56 8.95 6.55 -6.26
N LEU A 57 8.96 7.65 -5.48
CA LEU A 57 9.58 8.91 -5.92
C LEU A 57 11.08 8.74 -6.21
N LYS A 58 11.78 7.94 -5.40
CA LYS A 58 13.22 7.65 -5.59
C LYS A 58 13.44 6.79 -6.84
N ALA A 59 12.62 5.76 -7.04
CA ALA A 59 12.68 4.91 -8.23
C ALA A 59 12.44 5.70 -9.52
N ALA A 60 11.57 6.71 -9.49
CA ALA A 60 11.34 7.62 -10.61
C ALA A 60 12.44 8.69 -10.79
N GLY A 61 13.42 8.75 -9.88
CA GLY A 61 14.50 9.73 -9.89
C GLY A 61 14.04 11.15 -9.53
N LEU A 62 12.89 11.31 -8.87
CA LEU A 62 12.38 12.62 -8.45
C LEU A 62 13.04 13.09 -7.15
N ILE A 63 13.44 12.14 -6.30
CA ILE A 63 14.21 12.39 -5.07
C ILE A 63 15.45 11.49 -5.05
N ASP A 64 16.48 11.90 -4.33
CA ASP A 64 17.64 11.03 -4.02
C ASP A 64 17.79 10.86 -2.50
N SER A 65 18.79 10.07 -2.09
CA SER A 65 19.14 9.87 -0.69
C SER A 65 20.64 10.08 -0.50
N PRO A 66 21.08 11.31 -0.15
CA PRO A 66 22.50 11.65 -0.11
C PRO A 66 23.22 10.94 1.06
N ARG A 67 22.48 10.58 2.10
CA ARG A 67 22.94 9.81 3.26
C ARG A 67 21.80 8.96 3.80
N ARG A 68 22.15 7.89 4.52
CA ARG A 68 21.17 6.91 5.04
C ARG A 68 20.03 7.61 5.79
N GLY A 69 18.81 7.39 5.31
CA GLY A 69 17.60 7.88 5.95
C GLY A 69 17.29 9.35 5.69
N VAL A 70 18.04 10.05 4.85
CA VAL A 70 17.81 11.43 4.46
C VAL A 70 17.51 11.49 2.97
N TYR A 71 16.60 12.38 2.59
CA TYR A 71 16.06 12.53 1.25
C TYR A 71 16.12 13.99 0.83
N ARG A 72 16.35 14.25 -0.45
CA ARG A 72 16.26 15.60 -1.04
C ARG A 72 15.67 15.55 -2.43
N LEU A 73 15.17 16.71 -2.86
CA LEU A 73 14.66 16.91 -4.21
C LEU A 73 15.81 16.89 -5.23
N THR A 74 15.63 16.21 -6.36
CA THR A 74 16.56 16.24 -7.49
C THR A 74 16.18 17.36 -8.47
N ASP A 75 17.05 17.66 -9.44
CA ASP A 75 16.71 18.60 -10.52
C ASP A 75 15.52 18.11 -11.36
N ARG A 76 15.44 16.79 -11.65
CA ARG A 76 14.26 16.17 -12.29
C ARG A 76 13.01 16.43 -11.47
N GLY A 77 13.07 16.19 -10.16
CA GLY A 77 11.96 16.47 -9.23
C GLY A 77 11.55 17.94 -9.23
N ARG A 78 12.51 18.87 -9.31
CA ARG A 78 12.24 20.30 -9.41
C ARG A 78 11.50 20.64 -10.71
N THR A 79 11.99 20.16 -11.86
CA THR A 79 11.32 20.34 -13.17
C THR A 79 9.90 19.77 -13.16
N VAL A 80 9.69 18.62 -12.54
CA VAL A 80 8.34 18.05 -12.36
C VAL A 80 7.43 19.02 -11.61
N LEU A 81 7.89 19.61 -10.51
CA LEU A 81 7.09 20.52 -9.70
C LEU A 81 6.85 21.88 -10.39
N GLU A 82 7.80 22.35 -11.20
CA GLU A 82 7.65 23.57 -12.02
C GLU A 82 6.58 23.41 -13.11
N GLY A 83 6.40 22.18 -13.62
CA GLY A 83 5.31 21.84 -14.53
C GLY A 83 3.91 21.86 -13.91
N GLY A 84 3.78 22.17 -12.61
CA GLY A 84 2.49 22.34 -11.92
C GLY A 84 1.57 21.10 -11.93
N PRO A 85 2.06 19.89 -11.61
CA PRO A 85 1.22 18.70 -11.57
C PRO A 85 0.14 18.86 -10.49
N THR A 86 -1.10 18.56 -10.86
CA THR A 86 -2.24 18.51 -9.91
C THR A 86 -2.15 17.28 -9.01
N GLU A 87 -1.56 16.20 -9.51
CA GLU A 87 -1.32 14.97 -8.79
C GLU A 87 -0.03 14.29 -9.24
N ILE A 88 0.57 13.52 -8.33
CA ILE A 88 1.64 12.58 -8.65
C ILE A 88 1.18 11.24 -8.09
N ASN A 89 0.80 10.35 -9.00
CA ASN A 89 0.38 8.99 -8.69
C ASN A 89 1.29 7.95 -9.35
N LEU A 90 1.07 6.65 -9.12
CA LEU A 90 1.86 5.60 -9.75
C LEU A 90 1.79 5.66 -11.28
N ALA A 91 0.62 6.00 -11.85
CA ALA A 91 0.45 6.18 -13.30
C ALA A 91 1.28 7.36 -13.83
N PHE A 92 1.36 8.45 -13.07
CA PHE A 92 2.23 9.59 -13.39
C PHE A 92 3.70 9.18 -13.37
N LEU A 93 4.11 8.35 -12.39
CA LEU A 93 5.49 7.90 -12.28
C LEU A 93 5.89 6.89 -13.36
N ASP A 94 4.94 6.20 -14.00
CA ASP A 94 5.20 5.25 -15.09
C ASP A 94 5.77 5.87 -16.35
N ARG A 95 5.74 7.20 -16.46
CA ARG A 95 6.46 7.92 -17.52
C ARG A 95 7.98 7.85 -17.38
N PHE A 96 8.49 7.44 -16.20
CA PHE A 96 9.92 7.29 -15.94
C PHE A 96 10.31 5.82 -16.10
N PRO A 97 11.17 5.47 -17.09
CA PRO A 97 11.54 4.07 -17.35
C PRO A 97 12.10 3.34 -16.14
N GLU A 98 12.85 4.04 -15.29
CA GLU A 98 13.46 3.48 -14.08
C GLU A 98 12.40 3.05 -13.05
N HIS A 99 11.28 3.78 -12.98
CA HIS A 99 10.15 3.41 -12.10
C HIS A 99 9.37 2.21 -12.64
N VAL A 100 9.18 2.13 -13.97
CA VAL A 100 8.55 0.96 -14.61
C VAL A 100 9.37 -0.30 -14.33
N VAL A 101 10.70 -0.23 -14.45
CA VAL A 101 11.60 -1.34 -14.12
C VAL A 101 11.52 -1.68 -12.62
N PHE A 102 11.49 -0.68 -11.74
CA PHE A 102 11.34 -0.91 -10.29
C PHE A 102 10.05 -1.68 -9.96
N ARG A 103 8.93 -1.38 -10.63
CA ARG A 103 7.68 -2.11 -10.43
C ARG A 103 7.68 -3.50 -11.08
N GLY A 104 8.24 -3.62 -12.28
CA GLY A 104 8.29 -4.88 -13.04
C GLY A 104 9.33 -5.89 -12.51
N GLY A 105 10.39 -5.41 -11.87
CA GLY A 105 11.45 -6.24 -11.28
C GLY A 105 11.03 -7.01 -10.02
N SER A 106 9.77 -6.86 -9.58
CA SER A 106 9.20 -7.59 -8.44
C SER A 106 8.34 -8.79 -8.85
N GLY A 107 8.25 -9.15 -10.14
CA GLY A 107 7.58 -10.37 -10.59
C GLY A 107 7.58 -10.55 -12.11
N ASP A 108 8.29 -11.59 -12.57
CA ASP A 108 8.29 -12.22 -13.91
C ASP A 108 8.20 -11.35 -15.17
N ALA A 109 9.32 -11.30 -15.90
CA ALA A 109 9.42 -10.84 -17.29
C ALA A 109 8.84 -11.85 -18.32
N THR A 110 7.74 -12.53 -17.98
CA THR A 110 6.98 -13.39 -18.92
C THR A 110 5.48 -13.25 -18.68
N ALA A 111 4.92 -12.12 -19.08
CA ALA A 111 3.49 -12.02 -19.36
C ALA A 111 3.28 -11.18 -20.61
N THR A 112 3.31 -11.86 -21.76
CA THR A 112 2.67 -11.41 -23.00
C THR A 112 1.22 -10.98 -22.68
N PRO A 113 0.72 -9.85 -23.20
CA PRO A 113 -0.63 -9.40 -22.91
C PRO A 113 -1.64 -10.38 -23.54
N PRO A 114 -2.61 -10.93 -22.79
CA PRO A 114 -3.76 -11.55 -23.43
C PRO A 114 -4.69 -10.42 -23.87
N ALA A 115 -4.85 -10.28 -25.18
CA ALA A 115 -6.04 -9.69 -25.76
C ALA A 115 -7.23 -10.55 -25.32
N GLY A 116 -8.14 -9.99 -24.52
CA GLY A 116 -9.28 -10.72 -23.99
C GLY A 116 -10.18 -9.84 -23.14
N THR A 117 -11.27 -9.38 -23.77
CA THR A 117 -12.36 -8.58 -23.22
C THR A 117 -13.05 -9.31 -22.06
N GLY A 118 -13.05 -8.70 -20.86
CA GLY A 118 -13.73 -9.18 -19.64
C GLY A 118 -13.81 -8.06 -18.61
N PRO A 119 -14.86 -7.99 -17.77
CA PRO A 119 -15.44 -6.74 -17.32
C PRO A 119 -14.54 -6.00 -16.34
N GLN A 120 -14.32 -4.73 -16.67
CA GLN A 120 -13.92 -3.62 -15.80
C GLN A 120 -13.21 -4.05 -14.52
N ARG A 121 -11.89 -4.20 -14.64
CA ARG A 121 -10.97 -3.87 -13.55
C ARG A 121 -11.21 -2.39 -13.28
N GLN A 122 -12.20 -2.08 -12.44
CA GLN A 122 -12.37 -0.76 -11.83
C GLN A 122 -11.09 -0.51 -11.04
N ALA A 123 -10.11 0.04 -11.75
CA ALA A 123 -8.95 0.67 -11.19
C ALA A 123 -9.42 1.98 -10.55
N VAL A 124 -10.21 1.85 -9.48
CA VAL A 124 -10.06 2.79 -8.37
C VAL A 124 -8.78 2.34 -7.65
N LEU A 125 -7.65 2.52 -8.31
CA LEU A 125 -6.35 2.51 -7.66
C LEU A 125 -6.33 3.80 -6.84
N THR A 126 -6.88 3.75 -5.63
CA THR A 126 -6.41 4.69 -4.62
C THR A 126 -4.93 4.40 -4.45
N ASP A 127 -4.15 5.33 -4.97
CA ASP A 127 -2.71 5.23 -5.23
C ASP A 127 -1.84 5.21 -3.95
N ASP A 128 -2.48 5.12 -2.80
CA ASP A 128 -1.88 5.12 -1.47
C ASP A 128 -1.89 3.72 -0.81
N ARG A 129 -2.28 2.67 -1.54
CA ARG A 129 -2.22 1.29 -1.04
C ARG A 129 -0.80 0.72 -1.14
N THR A 130 -0.25 0.33 0.00
CA THR A 130 1.04 -0.36 0.09
C THR A 130 0.89 -1.86 -0.17
N PRO A 131 1.96 -2.59 -0.51
CA PRO A 131 1.93 -4.05 -0.60
C PRO A 131 1.41 -4.72 0.67
N ASP A 132 1.75 -4.22 1.86
CA ASP A 132 1.18 -4.71 3.12
C ASP A 132 -0.35 -4.50 3.18
N ASP A 133 -0.86 -3.36 2.72
CA ASP A 133 -2.32 -3.11 2.64
C ASP A 133 -2.98 -4.11 1.67
N LEU A 134 -2.34 -4.43 0.54
CA LEU A 134 -2.84 -5.40 -0.44
C LEU A 134 -2.87 -6.82 0.12
N ILE A 135 -1.84 -7.22 0.86
CA ILE A 135 -1.78 -8.51 1.55
C ILE A 135 -2.86 -8.58 2.64
N GLU A 136 -3.01 -7.53 3.44
CA GLU A 136 -4.04 -7.45 4.49
C GLU A 136 -5.45 -7.60 3.90
N GLU A 137 -5.73 -6.87 2.82
CA GLU A 137 -7.01 -6.96 2.13
C GLU A 137 -7.24 -8.36 1.53
N GLY A 138 -6.22 -8.97 0.91
CA GLY A 138 -6.30 -10.34 0.40
C GLY A 138 -6.58 -11.37 1.50
N VAL A 139 -5.92 -11.26 2.65
CA VAL A 139 -6.17 -12.13 3.82
C VAL A 139 -7.60 -11.94 4.33
N LYS A 140 -8.08 -10.70 4.40
CA LYS A 140 -9.45 -10.39 4.83
C LYS A 140 -10.48 -11.02 3.88
N GLN A 141 -10.29 -10.86 2.57
CA GLN A 141 -11.15 -11.45 1.55
C GLN A 141 -11.18 -12.98 1.64
N LEU A 142 -10.01 -13.61 1.79
CA LEU A 142 -9.92 -15.07 1.95
C LEU A 142 -10.67 -15.55 3.21
N LYS A 143 -10.51 -14.84 4.34
CA LYS A 143 -11.26 -15.16 5.57
C LYS A 143 -12.76 -14.99 5.40
N THR A 144 -13.22 -13.91 4.77
CA THR A 144 -14.65 -13.68 4.50
C THR A 144 -15.24 -14.79 3.63
N ALA A 145 -14.53 -15.18 2.56
CA ALA A 145 -14.94 -16.28 1.69
C ALA A 145 -15.01 -17.61 2.46
N LEU A 146 -13.98 -17.92 3.26
CA LEU A 146 -13.95 -19.14 4.07
C LEU A 146 -15.08 -19.18 5.10
N VAL A 147 -15.37 -18.07 5.78
CA VAL A 147 -16.49 -17.99 6.75
C VAL A 147 -17.83 -18.24 6.07
N ALA A 148 -18.03 -17.70 4.86
CA ALA A 148 -19.25 -17.95 4.09
C ALA A 148 -19.39 -19.44 3.74
N GLU A 149 -18.31 -20.06 3.22
CA GLU A 149 -18.29 -21.49 2.88
C GLU A 149 -18.56 -22.38 4.10
N LEU A 150 -17.91 -22.09 5.23
CA LEU A 150 -18.12 -22.83 6.48
C LEU A 150 -19.55 -22.67 6.99
N ARG A 151 -20.12 -21.47 6.92
CA ARG A 151 -21.51 -21.22 7.35
C ARG A 151 -22.50 -22.03 6.52
N GLU A 152 -22.33 -22.09 5.20
CA GLU A 152 -23.18 -22.90 4.33
C GLU A 152 -23.06 -24.38 4.65
N ARG A 153 -21.82 -24.88 4.84
CA ARG A 153 -21.60 -26.28 5.23
C ARG A 153 -22.26 -26.61 6.56
N VAL A 154 -22.06 -25.77 7.58
CA VAL A 154 -22.64 -25.96 8.92
C VAL A 154 -24.17 -25.92 8.86
N ALA A 155 -24.76 -24.99 8.10
CA ALA A 155 -26.21 -24.91 7.95
C ALA A 155 -26.81 -26.12 7.21
N ALA A 156 -26.04 -26.77 6.33
CA ALA A 156 -26.47 -27.95 5.59
C ALA A 156 -26.23 -29.28 6.35
N MET A 157 -25.60 -29.25 7.53
CA MET A 157 -25.32 -30.47 8.30
C MET A 157 -26.59 -31.04 8.96
N PRO A 158 -26.71 -32.37 9.07
CA PRO A 158 -27.71 -33.02 9.91
C PRO A 158 -27.54 -32.61 11.40
N PRO A 159 -28.63 -32.50 12.18
CA PRO A 159 -28.58 -32.05 13.58
C PRO A 159 -27.59 -32.83 14.46
N ALA A 160 -27.55 -34.16 14.32
CA ALA A 160 -26.64 -35.01 15.10
C ALA A 160 -25.15 -34.73 14.81
N LEU A 161 -24.80 -34.37 13.57
CA LEU A 161 -23.43 -34.01 13.20
C LEU A 161 -23.07 -32.59 13.67
N PHE A 162 -24.04 -31.67 13.68
CA PHE A 162 -23.85 -30.33 14.23
C PHE A 162 -23.59 -30.37 15.74
N GLU A 163 -24.36 -31.17 16.50
CA GLU A 163 -24.13 -31.35 17.93
C GLU A 163 -22.72 -31.89 18.22
N GLN A 164 -22.27 -32.89 17.45
CA GLN A 164 -20.91 -33.42 17.56
C GLN A 164 -19.85 -32.35 17.24
N LEU A 165 -20.04 -31.58 16.17
CA LEU A 165 -19.15 -30.47 15.81
C LEU A 165 -19.04 -29.43 16.93
N VAL A 166 -20.16 -29.08 17.57
CA VAL A 166 -20.18 -28.12 18.70
C VAL A 166 -19.40 -28.68 19.89
N VAL A 167 -19.59 -29.96 20.23
CA VAL A 167 -18.85 -30.61 21.33
C VAL A 167 -17.35 -30.65 21.04
N ASP A 168 -16.95 -31.00 19.81
CA ASP A 168 -15.55 -31.08 19.42
C ASP A 168 -14.90 -29.69 19.39
N LEU A 169 -15.64 -28.65 18.97
CA LEU A 169 -15.17 -27.26 19.01
C LEU A 169 -14.94 -26.78 20.44
N LEU A 170 -15.88 -27.02 21.35
CA LEU A 170 -15.74 -26.63 22.76
C LEU A 170 -14.52 -27.28 23.42
N LYS A 171 -14.31 -28.58 23.19
CA LYS A 171 -13.13 -29.30 23.70
C LYS A 171 -11.80 -28.78 23.13
N ALA A 172 -11.80 -28.25 21.92
CA ALA A 172 -10.59 -27.73 21.28
C ALA A 172 -10.28 -26.27 21.65
N MET A 173 -11.22 -25.58 22.31
CA MET A 173 -11.07 -24.18 22.75
C MET A 173 -10.65 -24.04 24.22
N ASP A 174 -10.76 -25.12 25.02
CA ASP A 174 -10.24 -25.25 26.39
C ASP A 174 -8.77 -25.73 26.39
#